data_AF-A0A952S7J7-F1
#
_entry.id   AF-A0A952S7J7-F1
#
_cell.length_a   1.000
_cell.length_b   1.000
_cell.length_c   1.000
_cell.angle_alpha   90.00
_cell.angle_beta   90.00
_cell.angle_gamma   90.00
#
_symmetry.space_group_name_H-M   'P 1'
#
loop_
_entity.id
_entity.type
_entity.pdbx_description
1 polymer ?
#
loop_
_entity_poly.entity_id
_entity_poly.type
_entity_poly.pdbx_seq_one_letter_code
_entity_poly.pdbx_strand_id
1 'polypeptide(L)'
;MWNKVYLALLGLSVIAVGFFVYYSWTWLQSIGDPRAAIAGFEFHSGISSTLLWIATLILLIAANFSFAKTGKPWALWITFVFFSAFVLIKFFWLSLSENTFRTDNDLASGGSLIGPIFAVLLCAGFGILIFANHLLAVRIHDRIYPKPEPDMPPPHENIKESAEDEQE
;
A
#
# COMPACT_ATOMS: atom_id res chain seq x y z
N MET A 1 7.51 19.17 -3.02
CA MET A 1 6.60 19.38 -1.86
C MET A 1 5.64 18.21 -1.65
N TRP A 2 5.02 17.66 -2.71
CA TRP A 2 4.08 16.54 -2.63
C TRP A 2 4.56 15.30 -1.87
N ASN A 3 5.84 14.92 -2.00
CA ASN A 3 6.37 13.79 -1.23
C ASN A 3 6.36 14.05 0.28
N LYS A 4 6.59 15.28 0.74
CA LYS A 4 6.51 15.64 2.16
C LYS A 4 5.07 15.55 2.68
N VAL A 5 4.10 16.03 1.88
CA VAL A 5 2.67 15.94 2.20
C VAL A 5 2.24 14.48 2.29
N TYR A 6 2.63 13.65 1.33
CA TYR A 6 2.35 12.22 1.34
C TYR A 6 2.94 11.54 2.58
N LEU A 7 4.21 11.81 2.92
CA LEU A 7 4.84 11.23 4.12
C LEU A 7 4.16 11.68 5.42
N ALA A 8 3.72 12.95 5.49
CA ALA A 8 2.96 13.44 6.64
C ALA A 8 1.61 12.73 6.78
N LEU A 9 0.87 12.57 5.67
CA LEU A 9 -0.39 11.82 5.65
C LEU A 9 -0.18 10.35 6.01
N LEU A 10 0.90 9.73 5.53
CA LEU A 10 1.26 8.36 5.86
C LEU A 10 1.54 8.22 7.37
N GLY A 11 2.36 9.10 7.94
CA GLY A 11 2.68 9.09 9.36
C GLY A 11 1.42 9.24 10.23
N LEU A 12 0.55 10.20 9.89
CA LEU A 12 -0.71 10.41 10.60
C LEU A 12 -1.64 9.19 10.48
N SER A 13 -1.68 8.55 9.31
CA SER A 13 -2.47 7.35 9.07
C SER A 13 -1.95 6.15 9.87
N VAL A 14 -0.63 5.96 9.95
CA VAL A 14 0.02 4.92 10.77
C VAL A 14 -0.31 5.13 12.25
N ILE A 15 -0.20 6.36 12.75
CA ILE A 15 -0.53 6.67 14.14
C ILE A 15 -2.01 6.41 14.43
N ALA A 16 -2.91 6.89 13.56
CA ALA A 16 -4.34 6.76 13.78
C ALA A 16 -4.79 5.28 13.74
N VAL A 17 -4.41 4.53 12.71
CA VAL A 17 -4.77 3.10 12.61
C VAL A 17 -4.06 2.30 13.71
N GLY A 18 -2.77 2.55 13.93
CA GLY A 18 -1.98 1.89 14.97
C GLY A 18 -2.56 2.09 16.37
N PHE A 19 -3.04 3.29 16.68
CA PHE A 19 -3.70 3.59 17.95
C PHE A 19 -4.93 2.70 18.18
N PHE A 20 -5.85 2.60 17.21
CA PHE A 20 -7.05 1.76 17.38
C PHE A 20 -6.76 0.26 17.34
N VAL A 21 -5.76 -0.17 16.56
CA VAL A 21 -5.29 -1.57 16.54
C VAL A 21 -4.68 -1.94 17.89
N TYR A 22 -3.84 -1.09 18.46
CA TYR A 22 -3.28 -1.30 19.79
C TYR A 22 -4.38 -1.28 20.86
N TYR A 23 -5.27 -0.30 20.81
CA TYR A 23 -6.32 -0.14 21.81
C TYR A 23 -7.31 -1.31 21.81
N SER A 24 -7.68 -1.84 20.64
CA SER A 24 -8.47 -3.07 20.56
C SER A 24 -7.77 -4.25 21.22
N TRP A 25 -6.48 -4.45 20.97
CA TRP A 25 -5.72 -5.49 21.66
C TRP A 25 -5.69 -5.32 23.19
N THR A 26 -5.58 -4.09 23.71
CA THR A 26 -5.60 -3.85 25.17
C THR A 26 -6.91 -4.26 25.85
N TRP A 27 -8.03 -4.27 25.13
CA TRP A 27 -9.30 -4.77 25.67
C TRP A 27 -9.25 -6.28 25.98
N LEU A 28 -8.51 -7.07 25.19
CA LEU A 28 -8.31 -8.50 25.45
C LEU A 28 -7.44 -8.77 26.69
N GLN A 29 -6.76 -7.74 27.22
CA GLN A 29 -5.98 -7.84 28.45
C GLN A 29 -6.71 -7.29 29.69
N SER A 30 -7.95 -6.83 29.53
CA SER A 30 -8.70 -6.26 30.65
C SER A 30 -9.07 -7.34 31.67
N ILE A 31 -8.98 -7.02 32.96
CA ILE A 31 -9.28 -7.93 34.09
C ILE A 31 -10.81 -8.07 34.32
N GLY A 32 -11.64 -7.44 33.49
CA GLY A 32 -13.11 -7.40 33.63
C GLY A 32 -13.84 -8.63 33.10
N ASP A 33 -15.17 -8.53 32.97
CA ASP A 33 -16.01 -9.57 32.35
C ASP A 33 -15.51 -9.89 30.93
N PRO A 34 -15.15 -11.15 30.61
CA PRO A 34 -14.67 -11.56 29.30
C PRO A 34 -15.61 -11.20 28.14
N ARG A 35 -16.93 -11.17 28.39
CA ARG A 35 -17.90 -10.77 27.35
C ARG A 35 -17.83 -9.28 27.03
N ALA A 36 -17.64 -8.45 28.06
CA ALA A 36 -17.45 -7.01 27.88
C ALA A 36 -16.10 -6.70 27.21
N ALA A 37 -15.05 -7.46 27.53
CA ALA A 37 -13.75 -7.35 26.90
C ALA A 37 -13.81 -7.61 25.38
N ILE A 38 -14.54 -8.65 24.96
CA ILE A 38 -14.76 -8.97 23.55
C ILE A 38 -15.59 -7.90 22.84
N ALA A 39 -16.67 -7.42 23.46
CA ALA A 39 -17.47 -6.36 22.86
C ALA A 39 -16.64 -5.08 22.63
N GLY A 40 -15.78 -4.73 23.61
CA GLY A 40 -14.82 -3.64 23.48
C GLY A 40 -13.78 -3.88 22.36
N PHE A 41 -13.23 -5.09 22.28
CA PHE A 41 -12.33 -5.49 21.20
C PHE A 41 -12.99 -5.37 19.82
N GLU A 42 -14.18 -5.96 19.63
CA GLU A 42 -14.91 -5.97 18.35
C GLU A 42 -15.23 -4.55 17.89
N PHE A 43 -15.68 -3.68 18.80
CA PHE A 43 -15.98 -2.28 18.50
C PHE A 43 -14.74 -1.53 17.98
N HIS A 44 -13.62 -1.58 18.70
CA HIS A 44 -12.39 -0.87 18.32
C HIS A 44 -11.68 -1.53 17.13
N SER A 45 -11.79 -2.85 16.98
CA SER A 45 -11.31 -3.58 15.81
C SER A 45 -12.12 -3.19 14.57
N GLY A 46 -13.44 -3.01 14.69
CA GLY A 46 -14.28 -2.48 13.62
C GLY A 46 -13.88 -1.06 13.21
N ILE A 47 -13.67 -0.17 14.18
CA ILE A 47 -13.21 1.21 13.91
C ILE A 47 -11.87 1.20 13.17
N SER A 48 -10.88 0.45 13.67
CA SER A 48 -9.57 0.36 12.99
C SER A 48 -9.68 -0.19 11.57
N SER A 49 -10.59 -1.13 11.28
CA SER A 49 -10.84 -1.61 9.92
C SER A 49 -11.36 -0.50 9.01
N THR A 50 -12.39 0.23 9.45
CA THR A 50 -12.95 1.36 8.68
C THR A 50 -11.91 2.44 8.44
N LEU A 51 -11.13 2.77 9.48
CA LEU A 51 -10.11 3.81 9.42
C LEU A 51 -8.93 3.40 8.51
N LEU A 52 -8.56 2.13 8.50
CA LEU A 52 -7.57 1.58 7.57
C LEU A 52 -8.01 1.76 6.11
N TRP A 53 -9.26 1.44 5.78
CA TRP A 53 -9.78 1.63 4.42
C TRP A 53 -9.82 3.10 4.01
N ILE A 54 -10.33 3.98 4.88
CA ILE A 54 -10.39 5.42 4.61
C ILE A 54 -8.97 5.99 4.42
N ALA A 55 -8.05 5.67 5.33
CA ALA A 55 -6.66 6.10 5.23
C ALA A 55 -6.00 5.60 3.95
N THR A 56 -6.24 4.34 3.58
CA THR A 56 -5.71 3.75 2.35
C THR A 56 -6.22 4.49 1.12
N LEU A 57 -7.51 4.81 1.05
CA LEU A 57 -8.09 5.58 -0.06
C LEU A 57 -7.46 6.98 -0.16
N ILE A 58 -7.33 7.70 0.96
CA ILE A 58 -6.71 9.03 1.00
C ILE A 58 -5.25 8.95 0.53
N LEU A 59 -4.49 7.96 1.02
CA LEU A 59 -3.11 7.73 0.60
C LEU A 59 -3.01 7.34 -0.86
N LEU A 60 -3.97 6.59 -1.41
CA LEU A 60 -4.01 6.23 -2.83
C LEU A 60 -4.20 7.48 -3.70
N ILE A 61 -5.13 8.37 -3.32
CA ILE A 61 -5.36 9.63 -4.03
C ILE A 61 -4.09 10.49 -4.01
N ALA A 62 -3.48 10.65 -2.82
CA ALA A 62 -2.24 11.41 -2.67
C ALA A 62 -1.07 10.77 -3.43
N ALA A 63 -0.97 9.45 -3.46
CA ALA A 63 0.06 8.72 -4.20
C ALA A 63 -0.09 8.90 -5.71
N ASN A 64 -1.32 8.84 -6.23
CA ASN A 64 -1.61 9.12 -7.64
C ASN A 64 -1.24 10.57 -8.01
N PHE A 65 -1.55 11.53 -7.14
CA PHE A 65 -1.17 12.92 -7.37
C PHE A 65 0.35 13.12 -7.36
N SER A 66 1.05 12.48 -6.42
CA SER A 66 2.53 12.47 -6.37
C SER A 66 3.13 11.83 -7.63
N PHE A 67 2.55 10.72 -8.11
CA PHE A 67 2.97 10.06 -9.34
C PHE A 67 2.83 11.00 -10.55
N ALA A 68 1.66 11.63 -10.73
CA ALA A 68 1.41 12.54 -11.84
C ALA A 68 2.39 13.73 -11.90
N LYS A 69 2.95 14.14 -10.75
CA LYS A 69 3.91 15.26 -10.67
C LYS A 69 5.38 14.83 -10.71
N THR A 70 5.70 13.61 -10.32
CA THR A 70 7.10 13.16 -10.17
C THR A 70 7.50 12.04 -11.12
N GLY A 71 6.53 11.36 -11.75
CA GLY A 71 6.72 10.17 -12.56
C GLY A 71 7.19 8.93 -11.77
N LYS A 72 7.29 9.01 -10.43
CA LYS A 72 7.84 7.93 -9.60
C LYS A 72 6.73 7.16 -8.89
N PRO A 73 6.64 5.82 -9.04
CA PRO A 73 5.57 4.99 -8.48
C PRO A 73 5.73 4.64 -6.99
N TRP A 74 6.79 5.11 -6.34
CA TRP A 74 7.14 4.74 -4.97
C TRP A 74 5.99 4.93 -3.97
N ALA A 75 5.23 6.03 -4.07
CA ALA A 75 4.13 6.33 -3.17
C ALA A 75 2.97 5.31 -3.29
N LEU A 76 2.72 4.75 -4.48
CA LEU A 76 1.71 3.70 -4.65
C LEU A 76 2.12 2.42 -3.91
N TRP A 77 3.39 2.03 -4.05
CA TRP A 77 3.93 0.85 -3.38
C TRP A 77 4.02 1.02 -1.85
N ILE A 78 4.30 2.22 -1.36
CA ILE A 78 4.26 2.46 0.09
C ILE A 78 2.83 2.38 0.64
N THR A 79 1.83 2.89 -0.09
CA THR A 79 0.43 2.72 0.30
C THR A 79 0.04 1.23 0.33
N PHE A 80 0.54 0.43 -0.62
CA PHE A 80 0.40 -1.02 -0.59
C PHE A 80 1.01 -1.64 0.68
N VAL A 81 2.28 -1.31 0.98
CA VAL A 81 2.97 -1.84 2.18
C VAL A 81 2.23 -1.44 3.45
N PHE A 82 1.77 -0.19 3.56
CA PHE A 82 0.96 0.28 4.69
C PHE A 82 -0.31 -0.56 4.86
N PHE A 83 -1.09 -0.73 3.79
CA PHE A 83 -2.31 -1.52 3.82
C PHE A 83 -2.02 -2.97 4.20
N SER A 84 -1.09 -3.62 3.52
CA SER A 84 -0.72 -5.01 3.77
C SER A 84 -0.20 -5.23 5.19
N ALA A 85 0.64 -4.33 5.72
CA ALA A 85 1.15 -4.44 7.08
C ALA A 85 0.00 -4.45 8.11
N PHE A 86 -0.93 -3.50 8.01
CA PHE A 86 -2.05 -3.42 8.95
C PHE A 86 -3.09 -4.53 8.77
N VAL A 87 -3.35 -4.97 7.53
CA VAL A 87 -4.18 -6.15 7.26
C VAL A 87 -3.56 -7.39 7.90
N LEU A 88 -2.26 -7.62 7.71
CA LEU A 88 -1.57 -8.76 8.33
C LEU A 88 -1.61 -8.67 9.85
N ILE A 89 -1.32 -7.51 10.45
CA ILE A 89 -1.41 -7.31 11.90
C ILE A 89 -2.83 -7.64 12.41
N LYS A 90 -3.88 -7.15 11.73
CA LYS A 90 -5.26 -7.42 12.18
C LYS A 90 -5.65 -8.88 12.07
N PHE A 91 -5.38 -9.52 10.94
CA PHE A 91 -5.90 -10.84 10.65
C PHE A 91 -4.99 -11.98 11.10
N PHE A 92 -3.68 -11.77 11.23
CA PHE A 92 -2.77 -12.77 11.81
C PHE A 92 -2.60 -12.58 13.31
N TRP A 93 -2.42 -11.34 13.78
CA TRP A 93 -2.10 -11.11 15.19
C TRP A 93 -3.35 -10.84 16.04
N LEU A 94 -4.22 -9.89 15.67
CA LEU A 94 -5.43 -9.62 16.47
C LEU A 94 -6.43 -10.78 16.44
N SER A 95 -6.71 -11.33 15.25
CA SER A 95 -7.67 -12.44 15.14
C SER A 95 -7.20 -13.68 15.91
N LEU A 96 -5.89 -13.97 15.90
CA LEU A 96 -5.35 -15.06 16.70
C LEU A 96 -5.46 -14.77 18.20
N SER A 97 -5.13 -13.53 18.62
CA SER A 97 -5.23 -13.11 20.02
C SER A 97 -6.67 -13.18 20.54
N GLU A 98 -7.64 -12.77 19.72
CA GLU A 98 -9.06 -12.88 20.04
C GLU A 98 -9.49 -14.34 20.20
N ASN A 99 -9.08 -15.20 19.26
CA ASN A 99 -9.44 -16.62 19.30
C ASN A 99 -8.85 -17.33 20.53
N THR A 100 -7.60 -17.02 20.87
CA THR A 100 -6.98 -17.51 22.11
C THR A 100 -7.75 -17.03 23.32
N PHE A 101 -8.06 -15.73 23.43
CA PHE A 101 -8.82 -15.17 24.54
C PHE A 101 -10.21 -15.81 24.71
N ARG A 102 -10.94 -16.04 23.60
CA ARG A 102 -12.25 -16.72 23.63
C ARG A 102 -12.13 -18.15 24.13
N THR A 103 -11.11 -18.88 23.67
CA THR A 103 -10.85 -20.26 24.07
C THR A 103 -10.48 -20.35 25.54
N ASP A 104 -9.66 -19.43 26.04
CA ASP A 104 -9.22 -19.39 27.45
C ASP A 104 -10.34 -19.03 28.43
N ASN A 105 -11.44 -18.41 27.96
CA ASN A 105 -12.57 -17.97 28.77
C ASN A 105 -13.86 -18.77 28.51
N ASP A 106 -13.77 -19.96 27.90
CA ASP A 106 -14.91 -20.84 27.56
C ASP A 106 -16.01 -20.15 26.72
N LEU A 107 -15.61 -19.17 25.91
CA LEU A 107 -16.50 -18.51 24.97
C LEU A 107 -16.44 -19.21 23.62
N ALA A 108 -17.58 -19.30 22.92
CA ALA A 108 -17.66 -19.94 21.61
C ALA A 108 -16.57 -19.38 20.68
N SER A 109 -15.64 -20.26 20.27
CA SER A 109 -14.53 -19.90 19.39
C SER A 109 -15.07 -19.61 17.99
N GLY A 110 -15.00 -18.36 17.55
CA GLY A 110 -15.33 -17.98 16.19
C GLY A 110 -14.23 -18.36 15.21
N GLY A 111 -14.25 -19.59 14.69
CA GLY A 111 -13.57 -20.01 13.44
C GLY A 111 -12.07 -19.70 13.28
N SER A 112 -11.22 -20.62 13.74
CA SER A 112 -9.76 -20.46 13.95
C SER A 112 -8.83 -20.31 12.71
N LEU A 113 -9.29 -20.24 11.45
CA LEU A 113 -8.36 -20.18 10.29
C LEU A 113 -8.80 -19.27 9.13
N ILE A 114 -9.99 -18.67 9.19
CA ILE A 114 -10.51 -17.86 8.07
C ILE A 114 -9.78 -16.51 7.96
N GLY A 115 -9.39 -15.92 9.09
CA GLY A 115 -8.74 -14.61 9.14
C GLY A 115 -7.45 -14.52 8.30
N PRO A 116 -6.43 -15.37 8.55
CA PRO A 116 -5.18 -15.35 7.80
C PRO A 116 -5.36 -15.56 6.28
N ILE A 117 -6.22 -16.48 5.87
CA ILE A 117 -6.51 -16.74 4.45
C ILE A 117 -7.12 -15.50 3.81
N PHE A 118 -8.10 -14.88 4.47
CA PHE A 118 -8.74 -13.66 4.00
C PHE A 118 -7.74 -12.50 3.89
N ALA A 119 -6.79 -12.39 4.83
CA ALA A 119 -5.72 -11.40 4.80
C ALA A 119 -4.85 -11.54 3.54
N VAL A 120 -4.44 -12.76 3.21
CA VAL A 120 -3.62 -13.06 2.03
C VAL A 120 -4.39 -12.71 0.76
N LEU A 121 -5.67 -13.09 0.67
CA LEU A 121 -6.52 -12.75 -0.47
C LEU A 121 -6.70 -11.23 -0.64
N LEU A 122 -6.94 -10.51 0.46
CA LEU A 122 -7.03 -9.04 0.44
C LEU A 122 -5.71 -8.39 0.00
N CYS A 123 -4.57 -8.85 0.51
CA CYS A 123 -3.27 -8.34 0.11
C CYS A 123 -2.99 -8.62 -1.37
N ALA A 124 -3.29 -9.83 -1.85
CA ALA A 124 -3.12 -10.18 -3.26
C ALA A 124 -4.03 -9.32 -4.17
N GLY A 125 -5.32 -9.20 -3.84
CA GLY A 125 -6.26 -8.38 -4.59
C GLY A 125 -5.85 -6.91 -4.63
N PHE A 126 -5.43 -6.35 -3.48
CA PHE A 126 -4.96 -4.97 -3.42
C PHE A 126 -3.63 -4.78 -4.17
N GLY A 127 -2.73 -5.75 -4.13
CA GLY A 127 -1.48 -5.75 -4.91
C GLY A 127 -1.75 -5.71 -6.41
N ILE A 128 -2.70 -6.51 -6.90
CA ILE A 128 -3.15 -6.49 -8.31
C ILE A 128 -3.70 -5.11 -8.67
N LEU A 129 -4.52 -4.51 -7.81
CA LEU A 129 -5.08 -3.16 -8.03
C LEU A 129 -3.97 -2.11 -8.14
N ILE A 130 -3.00 -2.12 -7.23
CA ILE A 130 -1.86 -1.20 -7.24
C ILE A 130 -1.00 -1.39 -8.49
N PHE A 131 -0.74 -2.63 -8.89
CA PHE A 131 0.00 -2.96 -10.09
C PHE A 131 -0.72 -2.48 -11.36
N ALA A 132 -2.02 -2.74 -11.47
CA ALA A 132 -2.84 -2.25 -12.58
C ALA A 132 -2.84 -0.71 -12.63
N ASN A 133 -2.99 -0.05 -11.47
CA ASN A 133 -2.95 1.40 -11.38
C ASN A 133 -1.58 1.97 -11.79
N HIS A 134 -0.48 1.32 -11.39
CA HIS A 134 0.86 1.68 -11.85
C HIS A 134 0.95 1.63 -13.37
N LEU A 135 0.53 0.53 -14.00
CA LEU A 135 0.60 0.37 -15.45
C LEU A 135 -0.24 1.41 -16.19
N LEU A 136 -1.46 1.68 -15.70
CA LEU A 136 -2.33 2.73 -16.25
C LEU A 136 -1.69 4.11 -16.11
N ALA A 137 -1.13 4.42 -14.95
CA ALA A 137 -0.52 5.71 -14.68
C ALA A 137 0.72 5.94 -15.56
N VAL A 138 1.57 4.91 -15.75
CA VAL A 138 2.72 4.98 -16.67
C VAL A 138 2.26 5.20 -18.11
N ARG A 139 1.27 4.44 -18.60
CA ARG A 139 0.75 4.62 -19.97
C ARG A 139 0.16 6.00 -20.21
N ILE A 140 -0.57 6.55 -19.23
CA ILE A 140 -1.14 7.89 -19.33
C ILE A 140 -0.03 8.94 -19.33
N HIS A 141 0.95 8.79 -18.45
CA HIS A 141 2.09 9.71 -18.36
C HIS A 141 2.88 9.75 -19.68
N ASP A 142 3.22 8.59 -20.25
CA ASP A 142 3.97 8.49 -21.51
C ASP A 142 3.20 9.07 -22.70
N ARG A 143 1.85 9.05 -22.65
CA ARG A 143 1.00 9.68 -23.68
C ARG A 143 0.97 11.21 -23.58
N ILE A 144 1.06 11.75 -22.35
CA ILE A 144 1.00 13.21 -22.10
C ILE A 144 2.39 13.85 -22.28
N TYR A 145 3.45 13.14 -21.89
CA TYR A 145 4.84 13.58 -21.99
C TYR A 145 5.65 12.54 -22.78
N PRO A 146 5.50 12.51 -24.12
CA PRO A 146 6.29 11.61 -24.95
C PRO A 146 7.78 11.90 -24.76
N LYS A 147 8.59 10.85 -24.58
CA LYS A 147 10.05 11.00 -24.55
C LYS A 147 10.48 11.61 -25.89
N PRO A 148 11.42 12.57 -25.91
CA PRO A 148 12.03 13.01 -27.16
C PRO A 148 12.58 11.79 -27.88
N GLU A 149 12.28 11.63 -29.16
CA GLU A 149 12.93 10.61 -29.98
C GLU A 149 14.44 10.76 -29.81
N PRO A 150 15.18 9.66 -29.53
CA PRO A 150 16.62 9.74 -29.47
C PRO A 150 17.10 10.28 -30.82
N ASP A 151 17.82 11.41 -30.80
CA ASP A 151 18.40 12.02 -31.99
C ASP A 151 19.01 10.89 -32.83
N MET A 152 18.38 10.59 -33.97
CA MET A 152 19.02 9.75 -34.97
C MET A 152 20.35 10.44 -35.27
N PRO A 153 21.50 9.75 -35.13
CA PRO A 153 22.76 10.35 -35.54
C PRO A 153 22.59 10.82 -36.99
N PRO A 154 23.04 12.03 -37.33
CA PRO A 154 22.82 12.61 -38.64
C PRO A 154 23.24 11.58 -39.70
N PRO A 155 22.44 11.39 -40.77
CA PRO A 155 22.76 10.41 -41.80
C PRO A 155 24.15 10.75 -42.32
N HIS A 156 25.07 9.79 -42.20
CA HIS A 156 26.48 9.90 -42.58
C HIS A 156 26.64 10.86 -43.76
N GLU A 157 27.18 12.04 -43.47
CA GLU A 157 27.56 13.02 -44.48
C GLU A 157 28.70 12.38 -45.28
N ASN A 158 28.32 11.83 -46.43
CA ASN A 158 29.21 11.25 -47.41
C ASN A 158 30.01 12.42 -48.03
N ILE A 159 31.11 12.85 -47.40
CA ILE A 159 32.01 13.85 -47.95
C ILE A 159 33.43 13.29 -47.99
N LYS A 160 33.72 12.69 -49.15
CA LYS A 160 34.95 12.84 -49.93
C LYS A 160 36.27 12.56 -49.19
N GLU A 161 36.63 11.29 -49.13
CA GLU A 161 38.01 10.85 -48.92
C GLU A 161 38.34 9.76 -49.95
N SER A 162 38.54 10.18 -51.21
CA SER A 162 39.19 9.38 -52.27
C SER A 162 39.47 10.21 -53.53
N ALA A 163 39.92 11.46 -53.35
CA ALA A 163 40.44 12.30 -54.43
C ALA A 163 41.91 12.70 -54.18
N GLU A 164 42.67 11.82 -53.52
CA GLU A 164 44.13 11.89 -53.41
C GLU A 164 44.70 10.49 -53.66
N ASP A 165 44.41 9.93 -54.83
CA ASP A 165 45.26 8.92 -55.45
C ASP A 165 45.78 9.51 -56.77
N GLU A 166 47.10 9.45 -56.94
CA GLU A 166 47.85 9.60 -58.19
C GLU A 166 48.17 11.03 -58.70
N GLN A 167 48.92 11.80 -57.90
CA GLN A 167 50.05 12.58 -58.41
C GLN A 167 51.28 12.31 -57.55
N GLU A 168 52.07 11.29 -57.92
CA GLU A 168 53.54 11.29 -57.99
C GLU A 168 54.07 9.95 -58.54
#